data_AF-F2IYG7-F1
#
_entry.id   AF-F2IYG7-F1
#
_cell.length_a   1.000
_cell.length_b   1.000
_cell.length_c   1.000
_cell.angle_alpha   90.00
_cell.angle_beta   90.00
_cell.angle_gamma   90.00
#
_symmetry.space_group_name_H-M   'P 1'
#
loop_
_entity.id
_entity.type
_entity.pdbx_description
1 polymer ?
#
loop_
_entity_poly.entity_id
_entity_poly.type
_entity_poly.pdbx_seq_one_letter_code
_entity_poly.pdbx_strand_id
1 'polypeptide(L)'
;MRIPGAWALAVAVAAALAAAPVLAQDVGPDPWPEEVAAADFFRLATPATALVVDIRLAGERPALPDLGAVAAEQVPWPTGDSMHEREIARPAFFARLRALAAGNPARRLVLVCGVGARSRAVLDAAAGFGLRGRLSHILGGLEGNRADPGLLAEAAFRVP
;
A
#
# COMPACT_ATOMS: atom_id res chain seq x y z
N MET A 1 -25.46 -11.67 40.75
CA MET A 1 -24.11 -12.07 40.30
C MET A 1 -23.81 -11.39 38.97
N ARG A 2 -22.92 -10.40 38.96
CA ARG A 2 -22.49 -9.68 37.76
C ARG A 2 -21.03 -10.03 37.51
N ILE A 3 -20.69 -10.45 36.29
CA ILE A 3 -19.32 -10.72 35.84
C ILE A 3 -18.74 -9.41 35.28
N PRO A 4 -17.74 -8.77 35.90
CA PRO A 4 -17.03 -7.65 35.29
C PRO A 4 -15.72 -8.19 34.71
N GLY A 5 -15.74 -8.69 33.48
CA GLY A 5 -14.54 -9.33 32.89
C GLY A 5 -14.29 -9.06 31.41
N ALA A 6 -15.23 -8.46 30.69
CA ALA A 6 -15.11 -8.33 29.22
C ALA A 6 -14.65 -6.94 28.76
N TRP A 7 -14.70 -5.90 29.61
CA TRP A 7 -14.39 -4.53 29.20
C TRP A 7 -12.89 -4.18 29.28
N ALA A 8 -12.11 -4.89 30.09
CA ALA A 8 -10.69 -4.57 30.27
C ALA A 8 -9.80 -4.98 29.07
N LEU A 9 -10.19 -6.02 28.31
CA LEU A 9 -9.40 -6.47 27.16
C LEU A 9 -9.57 -5.59 25.92
N ALA A 10 -10.75 -4.99 25.72
CA ALA A 10 -11.02 -4.12 24.58
C ALA A 10 -10.24 -2.79 24.65
N VAL A 11 -10.01 -2.27 25.86
CA VAL A 11 -9.24 -1.04 26.07
C VAL A 11 -7.73 -1.25 25.85
N ALA A 12 -7.21 -2.44 26.16
CA ALA A 12 -5.79 -2.75 25.97
C ALA A 12 -5.37 -2.83 24.49
N VAL A 13 -6.25 -3.33 23.61
CA VAL A 13 -5.99 -3.38 22.16
C VAL A 13 -6.09 -1.99 21.52
N ALA A 14 -6.99 -1.14 22.00
CA ALA A 14 -7.09 0.25 21.55
C ALA A 14 -5.88 1.10 21.98
N ALA A 15 -5.32 0.85 23.17
CA ALA A 15 -4.14 1.57 23.67
C ALA A 15 -2.83 1.15 22.97
N ALA A 16 -2.71 -0.10 22.53
CA ALA A 16 -1.53 -0.57 21.78
C ALA A 16 -1.41 0.05 20.38
N LEU A 17 -2.48 0.64 19.84
CA LEU A 17 -2.48 1.40 18.58
C LEU A 17 -2.09 2.88 18.74
N ALA A 18 -1.97 3.38 19.97
CA ALA A 18 -1.80 4.82 20.26
C ALA A 18 -0.34 5.28 20.48
N ALA A 19 0.65 4.38 20.38
CA ALA A 19 2.06 4.72 20.67
C ALA A 19 3.05 4.30 19.58
N ALA A 20 2.64 4.32 18.31
CA ALA A 20 3.62 4.40 17.23
C ALA A 20 4.05 5.88 17.13
N PRO A 21 5.35 6.22 17.30
CA PRO A 21 5.79 7.58 17.02
C PRO A 21 5.35 7.92 15.59
N VAL A 22 4.62 9.01 15.45
CA VAL A 22 4.34 9.61 14.14
C VAL A 22 5.70 9.75 13.47
N LEU A 23 5.92 9.00 12.39
CA LEU A 23 7.11 9.10 11.56
C LEU A 23 7.07 10.45 10.83
N ALA A 24 7.18 11.55 11.57
CA ALA A 24 7.57 12.85 11.04
C ALA A 24 9.08 12.78 10.84
N GLN A 25 9.52 11.94 9.91
CA GLN A 25 10.85 12.12 9.34
C GLN A 25 10.71 13.23 8.32
N ASP A 26 11.29 14.37 8.67
CA ASP A 26 11.61 15.47 7.77
C ASP A 26 12.68 14.97 6.79
N VAL A 27 12.23 14.14 5.85
CA VAL A 27 13.00 13.75 4.68
C VAL A 27 12.86 14.92 3.73
N GLY A 28 13.97 15.43 3.19
CA GLY A 28 13.94 16.41 2.10
C GLY A 28 12.98 15.99 0.98
N PRO A 29 12.63 16.88 0.04
CA PRO A 29 11.49 16.68 -0.86
C PRO A 29 11.46 15.26 -1.40
N ASP A 30 10.43 14.50 -1.00
CA ASP A 30 10.31 13.10 -1.38
C ASP A 30 10.31 13.04 -2.91
N PRO A 31 11.30 12.38 -3.55
CA PRO A 31 11.37 12.33 -5.00
C PRO A 31 10.19 11.56 -5.61
N TRP A 32 9.38 10.87 -4.79
CA TRP A 32 8.23 10.12 -5.24
C TRP A 32 6.96 10.98 -5.29
N PRO A 33 6.34 11.14 -6.48
CA PRO A 33 4.99 11.67 -6.54
C PRO A 33 4.02 10.68 -5.90
N GLU A 34 2.90 11.18 -5.41
CA GLU A 34 1.83 10.37 -4.82
C GLU A 34 1.17 9.45 -5.87
N GLU A 35 1.07 9.93 -7.10
CA GLU A 35 0.58 9.22 -8.27
C GLU A 35 1.76 9.01 -9.22
N VAL A 36 2.04 7.76 -9.57
CA VAL A 36 3.23 7.39 -10.34
C VAL A 36 2.78 6.75 -11.65
N ALA A 37 3.15 7.33 -12.78
CA ALA A 37 2.98 6.67 -14.07
C ALA A 37 3.85 5.41 -14.14
N ALA A 38 3.38 4.36 -14.80
CA ALA A 38 4.11 3.10 -14.90
C ALA A 38 5.53 3.27 -15.51
N ALA A 39 5.69 4.17 -16.49
CA ALA A 39 6.99 4.50 -17.08
C ALA A 39 7.96 5.16 -16.07
N ASP A 40 7.44 6.03 -15.21
CA ASP A 40 8.22 6.73 -14.18
C ASP A 40 8.60 5.79 -13.03
N PHE A 41 7.74 4.82 -12.70
CA PHE A 41 8.08 3.80 -11.71
C PHE A 41 9.42 3.13 -12.05
N PHE A 42 9.60 2.64 -13.27
CA PHE A 42 10.85 1.99 -13.67
C PHE A 42 12.06 2.94 -13.76
N ARG A 43 11.85 4.26 -13.75
CA ARG A 43 12.94 5.24 -13.67
C ARG A 43 13.33 5.56 -12.23
N LEU A 44 12.35 5.59 -11.32
CA LEU A 44 12.53 5.99 -9.92
C LEU A 44 12.84 4.81 -9.00
N ALA A 45 12.32 3.63 -9.33
CA ALA A 45 12.37 2.45 -8.49
C ALA A 45 13.76 1.81 -8.50
N THR A 46 14.32 1.67 -7.31
CA THR A 46 15.51 0.88 -7.02
C THR A 46 15.25 0.06 -5.75
N PRO A 47 16.07 -0.97 -5.46
CA PRO A 47 15.95 -1.71 -4.20
C PRO A 47 16.15 -0.84 -2.95
N ALA A 48 16.77 0.33 -3.09
CA ALA A 48 16.97 1.27 -1.98
C ALA A 48 15.80 2.25 -1.81
N THR A 49 15.04 2.51 -2.88
CA THR A 49 14.04 3.60 -2.91
C THR A 49 12.60 3.12 -2.88
N ALA A 50 12.31 1.88 -3.30
CA ALA A 50 10.94 1.38 -3.42
C ALA A 50 10.76 -0.02 -2.81
N LEU A 51 9.56 -0.24 -2.27
CA LEU A 51 8.99 -1.56 -2.01
C LEU A 51 7.61 -1.60 -2.66
N VAL A 52 7.39 -2.52 -3.61
CA VAL A 52 6.09 -2.67 -4.24
C VAL A 52 5.16 -3.43 -3.30
N VAL A 53 3.95 -2.92 -3.13
CA VAL A 53 2.90 -3.57 -2.34
C VAL A 53 1.76 -3.95 -3.26
N ASP A 54 1.67 -5.24 -3.57
CA ASP A 54 0.56 -5.80 -4.35
C ASP A 54 -0.66 -5.95 -3.43
N ILE A 55 -1.66 -5.09 -3.65
CA ILE A 55 -2.87 -5.06 -2.81
C ILE A 55 -4.01 -5.92 -3.37
N ARG A 56 -3.73 -6.73 -4.37
CA ARG A 56 -4.70 -7.66 -4.94
C ARG A 56 -4.90 -8.88 -4.05
N LEU A 57 -6.02 -9.54 -4.23
CA LEU A 57 -6.30 -10.83 -3.64
C LEU A 57 -5.36 -11.89 -4.23
N ALA A 58 -5.05 -12.91 -3.43
CA ALA A 58 -4.27 -14.04 -3.91
C ALA A 58 -4.97 -14.72 -5.09
N GLY A 59 -4.22 -14.99 -6.15
CA GLY A 59 -4.73 -15.64 -7.37
C GLY A 59 -5.33 -14.70 -8.41
N GLU A 60 -5.42 -13.40 -8.16
CA GLU A 60 -5.78 -12.43 -9.20
C GLU A 60 -4.75 -12.46 -10.34
N ARG A 61 -5.26 -12.50 -11.57
CA ARG A 61 -4.46 -12.42 -12.79
C ARG A 61 -4.54 -11.02 -13.38
N PRO A 62 -3.53 -10.60 -14.16
CA PRO A 62 -2.25 -11.28 -14.45
C PRO A 62 -1.29 -11.32 -13.25
N ALA A 63 -0.27 -12.18 -13.23
CA ALA A 63 0.73 -12.14 -12.15
C ALA A 63 1.51 -10.82 -12.19
N LEU A 64 2.08 -10.41 -11.05
CA LEU A 64 3.01 -9.28 -11.02
C LEU A 64 4.21 -9.63 -11.93
N PRO A 65 4.64 -8.74 -12.84
CA PRO A 65 5.82 -8.99 -13.65
C PRO A 65 7.06 -9.01 -12.76
N ASP A 66 8.17 -9.51 -13.32
CA ASP A 66 9.48 -9.28 -12.73
C ASP A 66 9.77 -7.77 -12.68
N LEU A 67 10.01 -7.25 -11.48
CA LEU A 67 10.35 -5.85 -11.22
C LEU A 67 11.87 -5.67 -11.07
N GLY A 68 12.65 -6.66 -11.52
CA GLY A 68 14.09 -6.74 -11.32
C GLY A 68 14.43 -6.90 -9.85
N ALA A 69 15.38 -6.10 -9.37
CA ALA A 69 15.82 -6.17 -7.98
C ALA A 69 14.87 -5.49 -6.98
N VAL A 70 13.79 -4.84 -7.44
CA VAL A 70 12.81 -4.18 -6.57
C VAL A 70 11.94 -5.25 -5.91
N ALA A 71 11.99 -5.32 -4.58
CA ALA A 71 11.17 -6.27 -3.82
C ALA A 71 9.68 -5.96 -3.94
N ALA A 72 8.85 -7.00 -3.84
CA ALA A 72 7.40 -6.90 -3.78
C ALA A 72 6.85 -7.71 -2.60
N GLU A 73 5.85 -7.16 -1.90
CA GLU A 73 5.07 -7.86 -0.88
C GLU A 73 3.59 -7.82 -1.23
N GLN A 74 2.88 -8.92 -0.98
CA GLN A 74 1.43 -8.96 -1.15
C GLN A 74 0.75 -8.61 0.18
N VAL A 75 -0.11 -7.58 0.15
CA VAL A 75 -0.94 -7.16 1.29
C VAL A 75 -2.34 -6.91 0.75
N PRO A 76 -3.23 -7.92 0.72
CA PRO A 76 -4.52 -7.79 0.04
C PRO A 76 -5.40 -6.70 0.67
N TRP A 77 -5.95 -5.82 -0.16
CA TRP A 77 -6.93 -4.84 0.28
C TRP A 77 -8.26 -5.54 0.61
N PRO A 78 -8.90 -5.25 1.75
CA PRO A 78 -10.16 -5.89 2.11
C PRO A 78 -11.28 -5.47 1.14
N THR A 79 -11.84 -6.46 0.44
CA THR A 79 -12.91 -6.28 -0.57
C THR A 79 -14.29 -6.70 -0.07
N GLY A 80 -14.51 -6.80 1.25
CA GLY A 80 -15.79 -7.23 1.83
C GLY A 80 -17.01 -6.53 1.19
N ASP A 81 -18.09 -7.30 1.05
CA ASP A 81 -19.30 -6.87 0.34
C ASP A 81 -20.05 -5.81 1.14
N SER A 82 -19.96 -5.84 2.47
CA SER A 82 -20.59 -4.85 3.34
C SER A 82 -19.64 -3.71 3.74
N MET A 83 -20.21 -2.53 4.00
CA MET A 83 -19.48 -1.40 4.57
C MET A 83 -18.84 -1.76 5.91
N HIS A 84 -19.55 -2.54 6.74
CA HIS A 84 -19.12 -2.96 8.06
C HIS A 84 -17.86 -3.84 8.02
N GLU A 85 -17.81 -4.83 7.12
CA GLU A 85 -16.62 -5.68 6.94
C GLU A 85 -15.41 -4.87 6.52
N ARG A 86 -15.62 -3.89 5.63
CA ARG A 86 -14.53 -3.00 5.18
C ARG A 86 -14.03 -2.11 6.30
N GLU A 87 -14.91 -1.56 7.12
CA GLU A 87 -14.52 -0.71 8.26
C GLU A 87 -13.73 -1.47 9.32
N ILE A 88 -14.07 -2.74 9.56
CA ILE A 88 -13.35 -3.59 10.52
C ILE A 88 -11.99 -4.02 9.96
N ALA A 89 -11.91 -4.35 8.67
CA ALA A 89 -10.69 -4.91 8.09
C ALA A 89 -9.65 -3.84 7.69
N ARG A 90 -10.08 -2.61 7.38
CA ARG A 90 -9.17 -1.51 6.99
C ARG A 90 -8.10 -1.17 8.04
N PRO A 91 -8.42 -1.07 9.35
CA PRO A 91 -7.40 -0.86 10.38
C PRO A 91 -6.28 -1.91 10.36
N ALA A 92 -6.61 -3.20 10.18
CA ALA A 92 -5.62 -4.26 10.11
C ALA A 92 -4.73 -4.14 8.86
N PHE A 93 -5.33 -3.81 7.71
CA PHE A 93 -4.60 -3.52 6.48
C PHE A 93 -3.60 -2.37 6.66
N PHE A 94 -4.04 -1.23 7.21
CA PHE A 94 -3.16 -0.09 7.43
C PHE A 94 -2.11 -0.33 8.52
N ALA A 95 -2.42 -1.15 9.53
CA ALA A 95 -1.44 -1.60 10.51
C ALA A 95 -0.31 -2.40 9.84
N ARG A 96 -0.64 -3.28 8.88
CA ARG A 96 0.36 -3.99 8.07
C ARG A 96 1.20 -3.03 7.24
N LEU A 97 0.60 -2.06 6.56
CA LEU A 97 1.35 -1.04 5.80
C LEU A 97 2.27 -0.20 6.70
N ARG A 98 1.83 0.17 7.91
CA ARG A 98 2.68 0.87 8.89
C ARG A 98 3.87 0.02 9.30
N ALA A 99 3.66 -1.27 9.56
CA ALA A 99 4.76 -2.18 9.88
C ALA A 99 5.77 -2.28 8.73
N LEU A 100 5.30 -2.34 7.48
CA LEU A 100 6.17 -2.33 6.29
C LEU A 100 6.95 -1.02 6.15
N ALA A 101 6.29 0.12 6.32
CA ALA A 101 6.94 1.42 6.27
C ALA A 101 8.00 1.58 7.38
N ALA A 102 7.70 1.12 8.60
CA ALA A 102 8.63 1.15 9.72
C ALA A 102 9.84 0.21 9.52
N GLY A 103 9.63 -0.97 8.92
CA GLY A 103 10.71 -1.89 8.55
C GLY A 103 11.53 -1.43 7.34
N ASN A 104 11.03 -0.46 6.57
CA ASN A 104 11.66 0.06 5.36
C ASN A 104 11.67 1.60 5.35
N PRO A 105 12.29 2.27 6.34
CA PRO A 105 12.16 3.72 6.53
C PRO A 105 12.75 4.55 5.38
N ALA A 106 13.72 4.00 4.62
CA ALA A 106 14.30 4.64 3.44
C ALA A 106 13.50 4.42 2.15
N ARG A 107 12.52 3.51 2.13
CA ARG A 107 11.76 3.15 0.92
C ARG A 107 10.36 3.76 0.92
N ARG A 108 9.92 4.17 -0.27
CA ARG A 108 8.52 4.46 -0.56
C ARG A 108 7.75 3.14 -0.72
N LEU A 109 6.56 3.03 -0.14
CA LEU A 109 5.66 1.92 -0.44
C LEU A 109 4.85 2.28 -1.70
N VAL A 110 5.02 1.50 -2.76
CA VAL A 110 4.36 1.73 -4.05
C VAL A 110 3.25 0.73 -4.24
N LEU A 111 2.01 1.19 -4.12
CA LEU A 111 0.81 0.37 -4.20
C LEU A 111 0.50 0.01 -5.65
N VAL A 112 0.24 -1.29 -5.90
CA VAL A 112 -0.23 -1.78 -7.19
C VAL A 112 -1.49 -2.63 -7.01
N CYS A 113 -2.46 -2.42 -7.90
CA CYS A 113 -3.63 -3.29 -8.07
C CYS A 113 -3.86 -3.56 -9.57
N GLY A 114 -4.95 -4.25 -9.95
CA GLY A 114 -5.23 -4.57 -11.36
C GLY A 114 -5.22 -3.34 -12.27
N VAL A 115 -6.13 -2.38 -12.05
CA VAL A 115 -6.34 -1.21 -12.94
C VAL A 115 -6.14 0.17 -12.27
N GLY A 116 -5.51 0.20 -11.10
CA GLY A 116 -5.19 1.44 -10.36
C GLY A 116 -6.30 1.98 -9.43
N ALA A 117 -7.56 1.62 -9.64
CA ALA A 117 -8.69 2.14 -8.87
C ALA A 117 -8.63 1.80 -7.37
N ARG A 118 -8.31 0.53 -7.02
CA ARG A 118 -8.20 0.11 -5.61
C ARG A 118 -7.04 0.81 -4.93
N SER A 119 -5.90 0.91 -5.58
CA SER A 119 -4.70 1.53 -4.99
C SER A 119 -4.88 3.04 -4.81
N ARG A 120 -5.65 3.70 -5.68
CA ARG A 120 -6.10 5.08 -5.44
C ARG A 120 -6.97 5.18 -4.19
N ALA A 121 -7.97 4.32 -4.04
CA ALA A 121 -8.83 4.31 -2.86
C ALA A 121 -8.05 4.07 -1.55
N VAL A 122 -7.00 3.25 -1.58
CA VAL A 122 -6.10 3.08 -0.44
C VAL A 122 -5.36 4.38 -0.13
N LEU A 123 -4.84 5.05 -1.15
CA LEU A 123 -4.09 6.29 -0.99
C LEU A 123 -4.95 7.41 -0.38
N ASP A 124 -6.19 7.54 -0.84
CA ASP A 124 -7.15 8.51 -0.29
C ASP A 124 -7.47 8.21 1.18
N ALA A 125 -7.62 6.93 1.53
CA ALA A 125 -7.86 6.51 2.91
C ALA A 125 -6.62 6.65 3.83
N ALA A 126 -5.41 6.60 3.28
CA ALA A 126 -4.15 6.57 4.04
C ALA A 126 -3.91 7.81 4.92
N ALA A 127 -4.52 8.96 4.58
CA ALA A 127 -4.44 10.17 5.38
C ALA A 127 -5.02 9.96 6.80
N GLY A 128 -6.17 9.28 6.90
CA GLY A 128 -6.78 8.93 8.19
C GLY A 128 -5.94 7.97 9.04
N PHE A 129 -4.92 7.36 8.43
CA PHE A 129 -3.98 6.45 9.09
C PHE A 129 -2.55 7.02 9.18
N GLY A 130 -2.33 8.31 8.89
CA GLY A 130 -1.02 8.94 9.00
C GLY A 130 0.05 8.31 8.09
N LEU A 131 -0.37 7.69 6.98
CA LEU A 131 0.51 7.00 6.04
C LEU A 131 0.65 7.75 4.70
N ARG A 132 -0.07 8.86 4.49
CA ARG A 132 -0.16 9.53 3.19
C ARG A 132 1.20 9.87 2.58
N GLY A 133 2.12 10.39 3.38
CA GLY A 133 3.47 10.76 2.95
C GLY A 133 4.45 9.59 2.78
N ARG A 134 3.98 8.34 2.89
CA ARG A 134 4.79 7.12 2.71
C ARG A 134 4.34 6.24 1.56
N LEU A 135 3.19 6.56 0.97
CA LEU A 135 2.55 5.75 -0.06
C LEU A 135 2.53 6.49 -1.38
N SER A 136 2.85 5.78 -2.45
CA SER A 136 2.47 6.15 -3.82
C SER A 136 1.59 5.06 -4.40
N HIS A 137 0.86 5.36 -5.46
CA HIS A 137 0.22 4.32 -6.26
C HIS A 137 0.56 4.44 -7.73
N ILE A 138 0.51 3.30 -8.43
CA ILE A 138 0.70 3.27 -9.88
C ILE A 138 -0.61 3.65 -10.58
N LEU A 139 -0.54 4.63 -11.47
CA LEU A 139 -1.60 4.96 -12.43
C LEU A 139 -1.81 3.80 -13.39
N GLY A 140 -3.06 3.45 -13.69
CA GLY A 140 -3.39 2.26 -14.49
C GLY A 140 -3.11 0.92 -13.79
N GLY A 141 -2.42 0.91 -12.64
CA GLY A 141 -2.09 -0.31 -11.91
C GLY A 141 -1.19 -1.25 -12.71
N LEU A 142 -1.52 -2.54 -12.68
CA LEU A 142 -0.77 -3.58 -13.34
C LEU A 142 -1.11 -3.69 -14.83
N GLU A 143 -2.40 -3.69 -15.15
CA GLU A 143 -2.95 -3.97 -16.48
C GLU A 143 -3.06 -2.72 -17.34
N GLY A 144 -3.26 -1.56 -16.71
CA GLY A 144 -3.55 -0.30 -17.39
C GLY A 144 -5.05 -0.04 -17.51
N ASN A 145 -5.37 1.15 -17.98
CA ASN A 145 -6.71 1.57 -18.37
C ASN A 145 -6.63 2.41 -19.67
N ARG A 146 -7.75 3.00 -20.10
CA ARG A 146 -7.79 3.78 -21.36
C ARG A 146 -6.93 5.04 -21.34
N ALA A 147 -6.72 5.65 -20.17
CA ALA A 147 -5.95 6.86 -19.97
C ALA A 147 -4.50 6.57 -19.57
N ASP A 148 -4.27 5.51 -18.79
CA ASP A 148 -2.99 5.22 -18.15
C ASP A 148 -2.48 3.82 -18.49
N PRO A 149 -1.31 3.69 -19.15
CA PRO A 149 -0.64 2.41 -19.34
C PRO A 149 -0.30 1.74 -18.00
N GLY A 150 -0.44 0.42 -17.94
CA GLY A 150 -0.10 -0.37 -16.76
C GLY A 150 1.35 -0.85 -16.75
N LEU A 151 1.81 -1.33 -15.59
CA LEU A 151 3.16 -1.87 -15.42
C LEU A 151 3.49 -3.01 -16.39
N LEU A 152 2.52 -3.83 -16.79
CA LEU A 152 2.79 -4.93 -17.71
C LEU A 152 3.16 -4.47 -19.11
N ALA A 153 2.45 -3.46 -19.62
CA ALA A 153 2.77 -2.88 -20.92
C ALA A 153 4.17 -2.29 -20.89
N GLU A 154 4.48 -1.50 -19.86
CA GLU A 154 5.79 -0.87 -19.68
C GLU A 154 6.92 -1.88 -19.48
N ALA A 155 6.69 -2.96 -18.73
CA ALA A 155 7.67 -4.02 -18.52
C ALA A 155 7.97 -4.75 -19.83
N ALA A 156 6.94 -5.03 -20.65
CA ALA A 156 7.11 -5.71 -21.92
C ALA A 156 7.96 -4.91 -22.92
N PHE A 157 7.85 -3.58 -22.93
CA PHE A 157 8.69 -2.71 -23.77
C PHE A 157 10.15 -2.61 -23.32
N ARG A 158 10.48 -3.07 -22.11
CA ARG A 158 11.82 -2.95 -21.51
C ARG A 158 12.65 -4.23 -21.61
N VAL A 159 12.05 -5.35 -22.03
CA VAL A 159 12.80 -6.56 -22.35
C VAL A 159 13.47 -6.35 -23.72
N PRO A 160 14.81 -6.38 -23.82
CA PRO A 160 15.54 -6.20 -25.08
C PRO A 160 15.29 -7.35 -26.07
#